data_AF-A0A7C3LJE4-F1
#
_entry.id   AF-A0A7C3LJE4-F1
#
_cell.length_a   1.000
_cell.length_b   1.000
_cell.length_c   1.000
_cell.angle_alpha   90.00
_cell.angle_beta   90.00
_cell.angle_gamma   90.00
#
_symmetry.space_group_name_H-M   'P 1'
#
loop_
_entity.id
_entity.type
_entity.pdbx_description
1 polymer ?
#
loop_
_entity_poly.entity_id
_entity_poly.type
_entity_poly.pdbx_seq_one_letter_code
_entity_poly.pdbx_strand_id
1 'polypeptide(L)' 'MTVQLGPGKYFGEMEFFHEKKHRASIRASEKGSVTVLAITYDQLNELLTQSDVTREALHQSADRHEAENVKVRGAIS' A
#
# COMPACT_ATOMS: atom_id res chain seq x y z
N MET A 1 15.89 -4.57 -6.45
CA MET A 1 15.40 -3.24 -6.85
C MET A 1 14.16 -2.93 -6.01
N THR A 2 14.04 -1.73 -5.44
CA THR A 2 12.89 -1.36 -4.60
C THR A 2 11.77 -0.76 -5.45
N VAL A 3 10.52 -1.03 -5.08
CA VAL A 3 9.35 -0.42 -5.74
C VAL A 3 9.40 1.10 -5.55
N GLN A 4 9.15 1.85 -6.63
CA GLN A 4 9.13 3.32 -6.62
C GLN A 4 7.69 3.80 -6.86
N LEU A 5 7.20 4.69 -5.99
CA LEU A 5 5.87 5.27 -6.08
C LEU A 5 5.97 6.70 -6.61
N GLY A 6 5.16 7.01 -7.63
CA GLY A 6 5.03 8.34 -8.22
C GLY A 6 3.66 8.97 -7.97
N PRO A 7 3.39 10.16 -8.55
CA PRO A 7 2.10 10.83 -8.43
C PRO A 7 0.92 9.91 -8.78
N GLY A 8 -0.15 9.97 -7.99
CA GLY A 8 -1.36 9.15 -8.15
C GLY A 8 -1.25 7.71 -7.65
N LYS A 9 -0.09 7.30 -7.12
CA LYS A 9 0.06 6.01 -6.42
C LYS A 9 -0.25 6.16 -4.93
N TYR A 10 -0.65 5.05 -4.32
CA TYR A 10 -0.97 4.94 -2.90
C TYR A 10 -0.19 3.81 -2.25
N PHE A 11 -0.17 3.79 -0.92
CA PHE A 11 0.43 2.74 -0.10
C PHE A 11 -0.33 2.63 1.24
N GLY A 12 -0.11 1.52 1.96
CA GLY A 12 -0.70 1.25 3.27
C GLY A 12 -1.89 0.28 3.23
N GLU A 13 -2.36 -0.08 2.04
CA GLU A 13 -3.45 -1.03 1.82
C GLU A 13 -3.11 -2.45 2.31
N MET A 14 -1.85 -2.86 2.18
CA MET A 14 -1.41 -4.18 2.66
C MET A 14 -1.56 -4.31 4.19
N GLU A 15 -1.29 -3.24 4.92
CA GLU A 15 -1.43 -3.25 6.38
C GLU A 15 -2.91 -3.21 6.78
N PHE A 16 -3.73 -2.50 6.00
CA PHE A 16 -5.18 -2.45 6.19
C PHE A 16 -5.86 -3.82 5.99
N PHE A 17 -5.50 -4.60 4.96
CA PHE A 17 -6.19 -5.87 4.66
C PHE A 17 -5.56 -7.13 5.28
N HIS A 18 -4.27 -7.14 5.61
CA HIS A 18 -3.57 -8.37 5.98
C HIS A 18 -3.09 -8.43 7.43
N GLU A 19 -3.51 -7.50 8.30
CA GLU A 19 -3.29 -7.48 9.76
C GLU A 19 -1.82 -7.74 10.22
N LYS A 20 -0.85 -7.50 9.34
CA LYS A 20 0.57 -7.81 9.57
C LYS A 20 1.38 -6.53 9.70
N LYS A 21 2.09 -6.40 10.83
CA LYS A 21 3.04 -5.31 11.11
C LYS A 21 4.06 -5.17 9.97
N HIS A 22 3.96 -4.05 9.27
CA HIS A 22 4.92 -3.47 8.31
C HIS A 22 5.71 -4.48 7.45
N ARG A 23 5.12 -4.92 6.34
CA ARG A 23 5.78 -5.79 5.35
C ARG A 23 6.81 -5.08 4.47
N ALA A 24 6.78 -3.76 4.45
CA ALA A 24 7.72 -2.89 3.76
C ALA A 24 7.86 -1.56 4.52
N SER A 25 9.03 -0.93 4.42
CA SER A 25 9.23 0.46 4.87
C SER A 25 9.03 1.40 3.69
N ILE A 26 8.20 2.42 3.85
CA ILE A 26 8.05 3.52 2.89
C ILE A 26 8.98 4.66 3.30
N ARG A 27 9.73 5.20 2.34
CA ARG A 27 10.63 6.34 2.54
C ARG A 27 10.33 7.39 1.49
N ALA A 28 10.32 8.66 1.89
CA ALA A 28 10.27 9.76 0.93
C ALA A 28 11.51 9.71 0.02
N SER A 29 11.35 10.12 -1.23
CA SER A 29 12.46 10.16 -2.18
C SER A 29 13.51 11.17 -1.76
N GLU A 30 14.79 10.83 -1.93
CA GLU A 30 15.90 11.75 -1.71
C GLU A 30 16.00 12.83 -2.80
N LYS A 31 15.30 12.64 -3.93
CA LYS A 31 15.39 13.52 -5.11
C LYS A 31 14.46 14.73 -5.06
N GLY A 32 13.63 14.86 -4.03
CA GLY A 32 12.72 16.00 -3.88
C GLY A 32 11.64 15.79 -2.82
N SER A 33 10.92 16.87 -2.50
CA SER A 33 9.80 16.83 -1.56
C SER A 33 8.66 15.95 -2.08
N VAL A 34 8.07 15.16 -1.19
CA VAL A 34 6.88 14.34 -1.47
C VAL A 34 5.70 14.87 -0.68
N THR A 35 4.58 15.08 -1.36
CA THR A 35 3.30 15.43 -0.72
C THR A 35 2.36 14.24 -0.79
N VAL A 36 1.73 13.90 0.33
CA VAL A 36 0.77 12.79 0.42
C VAL A 36 -0.56 13.29 0.98
N LEU A 37 -1.66 12.70 0.51
CA LEU A 37 -2.95 12.77 1.17
C LEU A 37 -3.07 11.55 2.08
N ALA A 38 -3.42 11.76 3.34
CA ALA A 38 -3.56 10.70 4.33
C ALA A 38 -5.01 10.64 4.84
N ILE A 39 -5.50 9.42 5.02
CA ILE A 39 -6.75 9.10 5.71
C ILE A 39 -6.45 8.03 6.76
N THR A 40 -7.23 8.03 7.83
CA THR A 40 -7.14 6.97 8.85
C THR A 40 -7.78 5.68 8.37
N TYR A 41 -7.46 4.56 9.01
CA TYR A 41 -8.11 3.28 8.70
C TYR A 41 -9.61 3.28 9.01
N ASP A 42 -10.05 3.98 10.05
CA ASP A 42 -11.48 4.11 10.36
C ASP A 42 -12.22 4.84 9.23
N GLN A 43 -11.66 5.95 8.75
CA GLN A 43 -12.21 6.70 7.61
C GLN A 43 -12.18 5.89 6.31
N LEU A 44 -11.09 5.16 6.05
CA LEU A 44 -11.01 4.29 4.89
C LEU A 44 -12.07 3.19 4.97
N ASN A 45 -12.23 2.55 6.14
CA ASN A 45 -13.22 1.49 6.31
C ASN A 45 -14.64 2.01 6.08
N GLU A 46 -14.97 3.20 6.60
CA GLU A 46 -16.26 3.86 6.33
C GLU A 46 -16.49 4.11 4.84
N LEU A 47 -15.49 4.59 4.10
CA LEU A 47 -15.63 4.78 2.65
C LEU A 47 -15.82 3.44 1.92
N LEU A 48 -15.15 2.38 2.38
CA LEU A 48 -15.23 1.07 1.75
C LEU A 48 -16.52 0.31 2.06
N THR A 49 -17.29 0.67 3.10
CA THR A 49 -18.64 0.11 3.31
C THR A 49 -19.66 0.69 2.34
N GLN A 50 -19.32 1.81 1.69
CA GLN A 50 -20.19 2.48 0.71
C GLN A 50 -19.97 1.98 -0.72
N SER A 51 -18.92 1.19 -0.99
CA SER A 51 -18.58 0.71 -2.32
C SER A 51 -17.82 -0.62 -2.29
N ASP A 52 -18.53 -1.71 -2.55
CA ASP A 52 -17.93 -3.05 -2.66
C ASP A 52 -16.91 -3.12 -3.81
N VAL A 53 -17.18 -2.47 -4.94
CA VAL A 53 -16.25 -2.45 -6.08
C VAL A 53 -14.92 -1.81 -5.70
N THR A 54 -14.95 -0.72 -4.93
CA THR A 54 -13.74 -0.05 -4.47
C THR A 54 -12.99 -0.92 -3.45
N ARG A 55 -13.71 -1.58 -2.53
CA ARG A 55 -13.15 -2.51 -1.55
C ARG A 55 -12.41 -3.66 -2.22
N GLU A 56 -13.05 -4.33 -3.17
CA GLU A 56 -12.46 -5.45 -3.91
C GLU A 56 -11.22 -5.03 -4.71
N ALA A 57 -11.27 -3.87 -5.38
CA ALA A 57 -10.12 -3.37 -6.12
C ALA A 57 -8.90 -3.09 -5.22
N LEU A 58 -9.14 -2.54 -4.02
CA LEU A 58 -8.12 -2.28 -3.03
C LEU A 58 -7.57 -3.57 -2.39
N HIS A 59 -8.42 -4.56 -2.16
CA HIS A 59 -8.00 -5.87 -1.67
C HIS A 59 -7.10 -6.58 -2.69
N GLN A 60 -7.50 -6.63 -3.97
CA GLN A 60 -6.69 -7.22 -5.03
C GLN A 60 -5.35 -6.50 -5.20
N SER A 61 -5.32 -5.18 -5.01
CA SER A 61 -4.04 -4.44 -5.02
C SER A 61 -3.15 -4.81 -3.84
N ALA A 62 -3.72 -5.02 -2.65
CA ALA A 62 -2.98 -5.46 -1.46
C ALA A 62 -2.33 -6.83 -1.69
N ASP A 63 -3.09 -7.79 -2.22
CA ASP A 63 -2.59 -9.13 -2.55
C ASP A 63 -1.42 -9.07 -3.54
N ARG A 64 -1.55 -8.23 -4.58
CA ARG A 64 -0.51 -8.06 -5.60
C ARG A 64 0.76 -7.44 -5.03
N HIS A 65 0.63 -6.35 -4.27
CA HIS A 65 1.78 -5.68 -3.66
C HIS A 65 2.46 -6.57 -2.60
N GLU A 66 1.71 -7.42 -1.90
CA GLU A 66 2.27 -8.45 -1.02
C GLU A 66 3.15 -9.43 -1.81
N ALA A 67 2.62 -9.99 -2.89
CA ALA A 67 3.36 -10.94 -3.71
C ALA A 67 4.64 -10.33 -4.31
N GLU A 68 4.58 -9.07 -4.75
CA GLU A 68 5.74 -8.33 -5.25
C GLU A 68 6.79 -8.11 -4.14
N ASN A 69 6.37 -7.67 -2.94
CA ASN A 69 7.26 -7.44 -1.82
C ASN A 69 7.93 -8.72 -1.30
N VAL A 70 7.21 -9.85 -1.27
CA VAL A 70 7.76 -11.16 -0.91
C VAL A 70 8.82 -11.61 -1.91
N LYS A 71 8.56 -11.48 -3.22
CA LYS A 71 9.52 -11.83 -4.28
C LYS A 71 10.80 -11.01 -4.17
N VAL A 72 10.68 -9.69 -3.96
CA VAL A 72 11.85 -8.82 -3.80
C VAL A 72 12.67 -9.21 -2.58
N ARG A 73 12.04 -9.56 -1.44
CA ARG A 73 12.76 -10.00 -0.23
C ARG A 73 13.44 -11.36 -0.43
N GLY A 74 12.78 -12.31 -1.07
CA GLY A 74 13.36 -13.63 -1.35
C GLY A 74 14.54 -13.59 -2.32
N ALA A 75 14.58 -12.61 -3.24
CA ALA A 75 15.70 -12.41 -4.16
C ALA A 75 16.93 -11.72 -3.53
N ILE A 76 16.81 -11.21 -2.30
CA ILE A 76 17.90 -10.55 -1.56
C ILE A 76 18.41 -11.45 -0.41
N SER A 77 17.78 -12.63 -0.22
CA SER A 77 18.16 -13.65 0.78
C SER A 77 19.18 -14.64 0.26
#